data_AF-A0A2L0AUB3-F1
#
_entry.id   AF-A0A2L0AUB3-F1
#
_cell.length_a   1.000
_cell.length_b   1.000
_cell.length_c   1.000
_cell.angle_alpha   90.00
_cell.angle_beta   90.00
_cell.angle_gamma   90.00
#
_symmetry.space_group_name_H-M   'P 1'
#
loop_
_entity.id
_entity.type
_entity.pdbx_description
1 polymer ?
#
loop_
_entity_poly.entity_id
_entity_poly.type
_entity_poly.pdbx_seq_one_letter_code
_entity_poly.pdbx_strand_id
1 'polypeptide(L)'
;RQRGITIQSAATYTIWKDHNINIIDTPGHVDFTVEVERALRVLDGAILVLCSVGGVQSQSLTVNRQMRRYSVPFITFINKLDRLGANPKRVLEQMRAKMNHNAAFIQLPIGLESKCEGIIDVITKKAIYFDGPYGEAIRYDEIPPNMRTETDERFHELVEHVSNADEILGEMYLEEKPISETDLKSAIRRACLKRAFTPVMVGTALKNKGVQPLLDAVLEYLPHPGEVSNTALKESNGETVEKVLLDGARSAAKPFVALAFKLEAGRFGQLTYMRCYQGM
;
A
#
# COMPACT_ATOMS: atom_id res chain seq x y z
N ARG A 1 -23.30 9.93 -0.46
CA ARG A 1 -24.07 9.31 0.66
C ARG A 1 -25.30 8.54 0.17
N GLN A 2 -26.24 9.13 -0.58
CA GLN A 2 -27.44 8.42 -1.09
C GLN A 2 -27.14 7.25 -2.06
N ARG A 3 -26.04 7.31 -2.82
CA ARG A 3 -25.66 6.26 -3.80
C ARG A 3 -24.64 5.24 -3.28
N GLY A 4 -24.17 5.37 -2.03
CA GLY A 4 -23.16 4.45 -1.46
C GLY A 4 -21.79 4.43 -2.16
N ILE A 5 -21.50 5.40 -3.04
CA ILE A 5 -20.23 5.55 -3.76
C ILE A 5 -19.52 6.85 -3.37
N THR A 6 -18.19 6.80 -3.32
CA THR A 6 -17.32 7.97 -3.19
C THR A 6 -17.27 8.69 -4.55
N ILE A 7 -17.49 10.01 -4.54
CA ILE A 7 -17.50 10.85 -5.75
C ILE A 7 -16.33 11.85 -5.71
N GLN A 8 -16.09 12.45 -4.55
CA GLN A 8 -14.95 13.34 -4.30
C GLN A 8 -13.99 12.64 -3.35
N SER A 9 -12.69 12.88 -3.53
CA SER A 9 -11.69 12.32 -2.62
C SER A 9 -11.86 12.92 -1.21
N ALA A 10 -11.82 12.09 -0.18
CA ALA A 10 -11.88 12.54 1.21
C ALA A 10 -10.48 12.50 1.83
N ALA A 11 -10.07 13.56 2.51
CA ALA A 11 -8.81 13.60 3.24
C ALA A 11 -9.09 13.47 4.75
N THR A 12 -8.33 12.63 5.43
CA THR A 12 -8.40 12.48 6.89
C THR A 12 -7.00 12.27 7.47
N TYR A 13 -6.89 12.43 8.77
CA TYR A 13 -5.65 12.32 9.53
C TYR A 13 -5.88 11.39 10.72
N THR A 14 -4.90 10.56 11.02
CA THR A 14 -4.89 9.70 12.20
C THR A 14 -3.47 9.47 12.70
N ILE A 15 -3.35 8.97 13.93
CA ILE A 15 -2.09 8.57 14.55
C ILE A 15 -2.11 7.06 14.74
N TRP A 16 -1.05 6.38 14.30
CA TRP A 16 -0.84 4.95 14.52
C TRP A 16 0.57 4.71 15.04
N LYS A 17 0.72 4.14 16.24
CA LYS A 17 2.03 3.89 16.89
C LYS A 17 2.95 5.12 16.85
N ASP A 18 2.43 6.28 17.27
CA ASP A 18 3.13 7.58 17.26
C ASP A 18 3.53 8.11 15.87
N HIS A 19 3.02 7.52 14.79
CA HIS A 19 3.21 7.99 13.42
C HIS A 19 1.96 8.70 12.89
N ASN A 20 2.19 9.85 12.27
CA ASN A 20 1.15 10.63 11.61
C ASN A 20 0.84 10.04 10.22
N ILE A 21 -0.41 9.62 10.01
CA ILE A 21 -0.88 9.09 8.72
C ILE A 21 -1.95 10.03 8.15
N ASN A 22 -1.67 10.59 6.98
CA ASN A 22 -2.63 11.35 6.18
C ASN A 22 -3.20 10.45 5.10
N ILE A 23 -4.52 10.24 5.13
CA ILE A 23 -5.21 9.32 4.22
C ILE A 23 -6.02 10.15 3.22
N ILE A 24 -5.86 9.85 1.93
CA ILE A 24 -6.73 10.35 0.86
C ILE A 24 -7.51 9.16 0.30
N ASP A 25 -8.78 9.06 0.65
CA ASP A 25 -9.69 8.09 0.05
C ASP A 25 -10.08 8.58 -1.35
N THR A 26 -9.86 7.74 -2.36
CA THR A 26 -10.07 8.09 -3.76
C THR A 26 -11.29 7.37 -4.34
N PRO A 27 -12.05 8.01 -5.25
CA PRO A 27 -13.18 7.36 -5.88
C PRO A 27 -12.74 6.25 -6.84
N GLY A 28 -13.39 5.08 -6.74
CA GLY A 28 -13.06 3.90 -7.57
C GLY A 28 -13.79 3.82 -8.92
N HIS A 29 -14.64 4.78 -9.25
CA HIS A 29 -15.40 4.78 -10.50
C HIS A 29 -14.60 5.39 -11.67
N VAL A 30 -14.80 4.87 -12.88
CA VAL A 30 -14.09 5.31 -14.10
C VAL A 30 -14.25 6.81 -14.40
N ASP A 31 -15.42 7.35 -14.08
CA ASP A 31 -15.75 8.76 -14.35
C ASP A 31 -14.97 9.74 -13.47
N PHE A 32 -14.36 9.27 -12.37
CA PHE A 32 -13.63 10.11 -11.41
C PHE A 32 -12.13 9.82 -11.40
N THR A 33 -11.59 9.31 -12.50
CA THR A 33 -10.15 9.04 -12.67
C THR A 33 -9.25 10.27 -12.48
N VAL A 34 -9.76 11.47 -12.75
CA VAL A 34 -9.07 12.76 -12.48
C VAL A 34 -8.86 13.02 -10.99
N GLU A 35 -9.77 12.57 -10.12
CA GLU A 35 -9.60 12.68 -8.66
C GLU A 35 -8.46 11.77 -8.19
N VAL A 36 -8.43 10.53 -8.70
CA VAL A 36 -7.35 9.58 -8.43
C VAL A 36 -6.01 10.11 -8.91
N GLU A 37 -5.94 10.67 -10.13
CA GLU A 37 -4.71 11.21 -10.70
C GLU A 37 -4.15 12.39 -9.89
N ARG A 38 -5.03 13.28 -9.41
CA ARG A 38 -4.64 14.40 -8.54
C ARG A 38 -4.13 13.92 -7.19
N ALA A 39 -4.78 12.92 -6.58
CA ALA A 39 -4.32 12.32 -5.34
C ALA A 39 -2.95 11.66 -5.51
N LEU A 40 -2.78 10.82 -6.54
CA LEU A 40 -1.53 10.11 -6.84
C LEU A 40 -0.33 11.04 -7.07
N ARG A 41 -0.56 12.27 -7.56
CA ARG A 41 0.50 13.27 -7.73
C ARG A 41 1.02 13.85 -6.41
N VAL A 42 0.21 13.80 -5.34
CA VAL A 42 0.53 14.42 -4.05
C VAL A 42 0.71 13.42 -2.92
N LEU A 43 0.66 12.11 -3.15
CA LEU A 43 0.89 11.10 -2.11
C LEU A 43 2.26 10.43 -2.26
N ASP A 44 2.77 9.92 -1.14
CA ASP A 44 4.08 9.26 -1.06
C ASP A 44 3.99 7.75 -1.26
N GLY A 45 2.83 7.17 -0.94
CA GLY A 45 2.56 5.75 -1.11
C GLY A 45 1.06 5.49 -1.22
N ALA A 46 0.70 4.32 -1.75
CA ALA A 46 -0.70 3.93 -1.95
C ALA A 46 -1.00 2.53 -1.41
N ILE A 47 -2.29 2.28 -1.13
CA ILE A 47 -2.80 0.94 -0.88
C ILE A 47 -3.74 0.59 -2.03
N LEU A 48 -3.33 -0.37 -2.86
CA LEU A 48 -4.18 -0.90 -3.93
C LEU A 48 -5.12 -1.95 -3.36
N VAL A 49 -6.39 -1.60 -3.16
CA VAL A 49 -7.39 -2.56 -2.67
C VAL A 49 -7.98 -3.36 -3.83
N LEU A 50 -7.86 -4.68 -3.79
CA LEU A 50 -8.47 -5.60 -4.76
C LEU A 50 -9.55 -6.45 -4.09
N CYS A 51 -10.62 -6.75 -4.83
CA CYS A 51 -11.71 -7.59 -4.34
C CYS A 51 -11.34 -9.07 -4.51
N SER A 52 -11.38 -9.88 -3.44
CA SER A 52 -11.05 -11.32 -3.51
C SER A 52 -11.91 -12.11 -4.52
N VAL A 53 -13.17 -11.68 -4.73
CA VAL A 53 -14.09 -12.30 -5.70
C VAL A 53 -13.94 -11.70 -7.09
N GLY A 54 -13.77 -10.37 -7.19
CA GLY A 54 -13.74 -9.66 -8.48
C GLY A 54 -12.37 -9.69 -9.17
N GLY A 55 -11.30 -9.85 -8.38
CA GLY A 55 -9.92 -9.82 -8.85
C GLY A 55 -9.53 -8.50 -9.50
N VAL A 56 -8.63 -8.59 -10.49
CA VAL A 56 -8.14 -7.44 -11.26
C VAL A 56 -9.17 -7.03 -12.31
N GLN A 57 -9.68 -5.80 -12.17
CA GLN A 57 -10.65 -5.20 -13.08
C GLN A 57 -10.00 -4.13 -13.98
N SER A 58 -10.72 -3.66 -15.01
CA SER A 58 -10.23 -2.63 -15.93
C SER A 58 -9.86 -1.34 -15.20
N GLN A 59 -10.61 -0.97 -14.17
CA GLN A 59 -10.32 0.17 -13.31
C GLN A 59 -9.01 0.00 -12.55
N SER A 60 -8.77 -1.19 -11.99
CA SER A 60 -7.53 -1.52 -11.29
C SER A 60 -6.31 -1.36 -12.22
N LEU A 61 -6.45 -1.71 -13.50
CA LEU A 61 -5.39 -1.52 -14.51
C LEU A 61 -5.14 -0.04 -14.82
N THR A 62 -6.20 0.78 -14.89
CA THR A 62 -6.06 2.23 -15.09
C THR A 62 -5.34 2.89 -13.91
N VAL A 63 -5.75 2.58 -12.68
CA VAL A 63 -5.08 3.09 -11.47
C VAL A 63 -3.64 2.60 -11.40
N ASN A 64 -3.37 1.33 -11.76
CA ASN A 64 -2.00 0.81 -11.83
C ASN A 64 -1.11 1.61 -12.81
N ARG A 65 -1.64 1.97 -13.99
CA ARG A 65 -0.91 2.81 -14.96
C ARG A 65 -0.65 4.22 -14.41
N GLN A 66 -1.61 4.80 -13.69
CA GLN A 66 -1.44 6.11 -13.05
C GLN A 66 -0.38 6.04 -11.95
N MET A 67 -0.43 5.03 -11.07
CA MET A 67 0.62 4.80 -10.07
C MET A 67 1.98 4.66 -10.76
N ARG A 68 2.07 3.91 -11.88
CA ARG A 68 3.28 3.79 -12.71
C ARG A 68 3.83 5.13 -13.20
N ARG A 69 2.96 6.02 -13.67
CA ARG A 69 3.35 7.35 -14.16
C ARG A 69 4.01 8.21 -13.10
N TYR A 70 3.56 8.13 -11.85
CA TYR A 70 4.07 8.96 -10.75
C TYR A 70 5.08 8.25 -9.85
N SER A 71 5.56 7.05 -10.24
CA SER A 71 6.53 6.30 -9.44
C SER A 71 6.10 6.02 -7.99
N VAL A 72 4.78 5.97 -7.71
CA VAL A 72 4.25 5.77 -6.35
C VAL A 72 4.44 4.31 -5.90
N PRO A 73 5.18 4.05 -4.80
CA PRO A 73 5.23 2.73 -4.18
C PRO A 73 3.90 2.37 -3.53
N PHE A 74 3.54 1.10 -3.57
CA PHE A 74 2.24 0.66 -3.07
C PHE A 74 2.25 -0.76 -2.51
N ILE A 75 1.34 -0.99 -1.57
CA ILE A 75 1.02 -2.30 -1.02
C ILE A 75 -0.31 -2.74 -1.62
N THR A 76 -0.48 -4.04 -1.90
CA THR A 76 -1.78 -4.56 -2.32
C THR A 76 -2.51 -5.20 -1.16
N PHE A 77 -3.79 -4.84 -0.97
CA PHE A 77 -4.66 -5.44 0.04
C PHE A 77 -5.84 -6.14 -0.64
N ILE A 78 -5.89 -7.47 -0.57
CA ILE A 78 -7.01 -8.26 -1.05
C ILE A 78 -8.09 -8.29 0.03
N ASN A 79 -9.17 -7.56 -0.21
CA ASN A 79 -10.28 -7.38 0.70
C ASN A 79 -11.46 -8.29 0.35
N LYS A 80 -12.45 -8.36 1.23
CA LYS A 80 -13.73 -9.09 1.08
C LYS A 80 -13.53 -10.61 1.02
N LEU A 81 -12.62 -11.13 1.84
CA LEU A 81 -12.44 -12.58 2.02
C LEU A 81 -13.69 -13.28 2.55
N ASP A 82 -14.60 -12.54 3.18
CA ASP A 82 -15.85 -13.02 3.76
C ASP A 82 -16.95 -13.32 2.73
N ARG A 83 -16.75 -12.98 1.45
CA ARG A 83 -17.74 -13.21 0.39
C ARG A 83 -17.58 -14.59 -0.24
N LEU A 84 -18.72 -15.17 -0.62
CA LEU A 84 -18.79 -16.45 -1.33
C LEU A 84 -18.01 -16.38 -2.65
N GLY A 85 -17.12 -17.34 -2.88
CA GLY A 85 -16.21 -17.39 -4.03
C GLY A 85 -14.96 -16.53 -3.88
N ALA A 86 -14.62 -16.10 -2.67
CA ALA A 86 -13.34 -15.44 -2.38
C ALA A 86 -12.18 -16.37 -2.76
N ASN A 87 -11.26 -15.88 -3.60
CA ASN A 87 -10.09 -16.66 -4.03
C ASN A 87 -8.88 -15.73 -4.14
N PRO A 88 -8.13 -15.51 -3.05
CA PRO A 88 -6.98 -14.61 -3.05
C PRO A 88 -5.85 -15.11 -3.96
N LYS A 89 -5.63 -16.43 -4.08
CA LYS A 89 -4.60 -17.02 -4.95
C LYS A 89 -4.81 -16.62 -6.41
N ARG A 90 -6.05 -16.72 -6.89
CA ARG A 90 -6.43 -16.26 -8.24
C ARG A 90 -6.19 -14.76 -8.44
N VAL A 91 -6.40 -13.92 -7.42
CA VAL A 91 -6.13 -12.48 -7.51
C VAL A 91 -4.63 -12.22 -7.65
N LEU A 92 -3.78 -12.92 -6.88
CA LEU A 92 -2.33 -12.84 -7.00
C LEU A 92 -1.86 -13.25 -8.41
N GLU A 93 -2.35 -14.37 -8.94
CA GLU A 93 -2.06 -14.81 -10.30
C GLU A 93 -2.46 -13.77 -11.34
N GLN A 94 -3.65 -13.15 -11.18
CA GLN A 94 -4.09 -12.07 -12.06
C GLN A 94 -3.22 -10.82 -11.96
N MET A 95 -2.69 -10.48 -10.78
CA MET A 95 -1.74 -9.37 -10.64
C MET A 95 -0.47 -9.66 -11.42
N ARG A 96 0.10 -10.86 -11.28
CA ARG A 96 1.30 -11.27 -12.01
C ARG A 96 1.06 -11.27 -13.52
N ALA A 97 -0.03 -11.89 -13.98
CA ALA A 97 -0.31 -12.08 -15.41
C ALA A 97 -0.86 -10.84 -16.12
N LYS A 98 -1.69 -10.01 -15.47
CA LYS A 98 -2.35 -8.86 -16.11
C LYS A 98 -1.69 -7.52 -15.80
N MET A 99 -1.08 -7.37 -14.62
CA MET A 99 -0.41 -6.14 -14.22
C MET A 99 1.11 -6.19 -14.42
N ASN A 100 1.67 -7.37 -14.70
CA ASN A 100 3.11 -7.64 -14.82
C ASN A 100 3.89 -7.20 -13.58
N HIS A 101 3.32 -7.44 -12.40
CA HIS A 101 3.96 -7.15 -11.13
C HIS A 101 4.63 -8.39 -10.55
N ASN A 102 5.85 -8.22 -10.08
CA ASN A 102 6.47 -9.17 -9.17
C ASN A 102 5.82 -8.97 -7.79
N ALA A 103 4.93 -9.89 -7.41
CA ALA A 103 4.11 -9.80 -6.22
C ALA A 103 4.08 -11.15 -5.52
N ALA A 104 4.10 -11.16 -4.18
CA ALA A 104 3.95 -12.38 -3.39
C ALA A 104 3.17 -12.09 -2.10
N PHE A 105 2.60 -13.15 -1.51
CA PHE A 105 1.91 -13.04 -0.23
C PHE A 105 2.91 -12.81 0.90
N ILE A 106 2.68 -11.75 1.68
CA ILE A 106 3.29 -11.61 3.00
C ILE A 106 2.34 -12.08 4.11
N GLN A 107 1.07 -12.32 3.77
CA GLN A 107 0.04 -12.84 4.66
C GLN A 107 -0.85 -13.84 3.96
N LEU A 108 -1.34 -14.82 4.71
CA LEU A 108 -2.32 -15.81 4.26
C LEU A 108 -3.59 -15.77 5.12
N PRO A 109 -4.77 -16.03 4.57
CA PRO A 109 -5.99 -16.04 5.38
C PRO A 109 -6.20 -17.40 6.04
N ILE A 110 -6.62 -17.42 7.31
CA ILE A 110 -7.05 -18.63 8.00
C ILE A 110 -8.53 -18.85 7.67
N GLY A 111 -8.77 -19.72 6.70
CA GLY A 111 -10.10 -19.96 6.14
C GLY A 111 -10.59 -18.84 5.23
N LEU A 112 -11.77 -19.04 4.64
CA LEU A 112 -12.41 -18.12 3.69
C LEU A 112 -13.89 -17.99 4.00
N GLU A 113 -14.53 -16.97 3.45
CA GLU A 113 -15.96 -16.74 3.55
C GLU A 113 -16.43 -16.59 5.01
N SER A 114 -17.41 -17.38 5.43
CA SER A 114 -17.87 -17.44 6.81
C SER A 114 -16.83 -18.01 7.78
N LYS A 115 -15.88 -18.82 7.27
CA LYS A 115 -14.80 -19.47 8.04
C LYS A 115 -13.51 -18.67 8.09
N CYS A 116 -13.53 -17.40 7.67
CA CYS A 116 -12.38 -16.51 7.81
C CYS A 116 -12.20 -16.13 9.29
N GLU A 117 -11.29 -16.83 9.98
CA GLU A 117 -11.06 -16.73 11.42
C GLU A 117 -9.96 -15.72 11.75
N GLY A 118 -8.90 -15.70 10.96
CA GLY A 118 -7.73 -14.86 11.18
C GLY A 118 -6.84 -14.78 9.95
N ILE A 119 -5.61 -14.34 10.15
CA ILE A 119 -4.57 -14.32 9.11
C ILE A 119 -3.27 -14.90 9.67
N ILE A 120 -2.39 -15.39 8.80
CA ILE A 120 -1.03 -15.81 9.13
C ILE A 120 -0.08 -14.77 8.56
N ASP A 121 0.83 -14.28 9.38
CA ASP A 121 1.99 -13.54 8.91
C ASP A 121 3.07 -14.54 8.50
N VAL A 122 3.40 -14.54 7.22
CA VAL A 122 4.36 -15.47 6.62
C VAL A 122 5.78 -15.13 7.07
N ILE A 123 6.08 -13.86 7.36
CA ILE A 123 7.42 -13.39 7.73
C ILE A 123 7.77 -13.83 9.15
N THR A 124 6.89 -13.54 10.11
CA THR A 124 7.10 -13.88 11.53
C THR A 124 6.64 -15.30 11.89
N LYS A 125 6.05 -16.02 10.93
CA LYS A 125 5.46 -17.35 11.09
C LYS A 125 4.48 -17.45 12.27
N LYS A 126 3.60 -16.44 12.41
CA LYS A 126 2.58 -16.38 13.47
C LYS A 126 1.18 -16.29 12.91
N ALA A 127 0.24 -16.98 13.55
CA ALA A 127 -1.17 -16.78 13.34
C ALA A 127 -1.66 -15.56 14.14
N ILE A 128 -2.53 -14.78 13.53
CA ILE A 128 -3.12 -13.57 14.09
C ILE A 128 -4.63 -13.74 14.06
N TYR A 129 -5.21 -13.76 15.26
CA TYR A 129 -6.66 -13.80 15.47
C TYR A 129 -7.15 -12.43 15.94
N PHE A 130 -8.36 -12.09 15.50
CA PHE A 130 -8.99 -10.80 15.79
C PHE A 130 -10.20 -11.06 16.67
N ASP A 131 -9.99 -10.91 17.97
CA ASP A 131 -10.99 -11.10 19.00
C ASP A 131 -11.70 -9.78 19.32
N GLY A 132 -12.93 -9.89 19.83
CA GLY A 132 -13.80 -8.74 20.14
C GLY A 132 -14.65 -8.27 18.95
N PRO A 133 -15.71 -7.49 19.21
CA PRO A 133 -16.73 -7.12 18.21
C PRO A 133 -16.18 -6.26 17.07
N TYR A 134 -15.11 -5.49 17.33
CA TYR A 134 -14.47 -4.60 16.36
C TYR A 134 -13.03 -5.00 16.04
N GLY A 135 -12.62 -6.23 16.37
CA GLY A 135 -11.25 -6.72 16.15
C GLY A 135 -10.19 -5.99 16.97
N GLU A 136 -10.57 -5.46 18.13
CA GLU A 136 -9.73 -4.62 18.99
C GLU A 136 -8.65 -5.42 19.73
N ALA A 137 -8.92 -6.70 20.02
CA ALA A 137 -7.99 -7.58 20.70
C ALA A 137 -7.27 -8.47 19.67
N ILE A 138 -6.01 -8.14 19.39
CA ILE A 138 -5.16 -8.95 18.51
C ILE A 138 -4.50 -10.04 19.35
N ARG A 139 -4.73 -11.29 18.99
CA ARG A 139 -4.13 -12.46 19.63
C ARG A 139 -3.17 -13.14 18.67
N TYR A 140 -1.92 -13.27 19.08
CA TYR A 140 -0.89 -14.01 18.34
C TYR A 140 -0.83 -15.45 18.83
N ASP A 141 -0.72 -16.40 17.92
CA ASP A 141 -0.67 -17.83 18.21
C ASP A 141 0.21 -18.58 17.21
N GLU A 142 0.43 -19.88 17.43
CA GLU A 142 1.08 -20.76 16.48
C GLU A 142 0.24 -20.97 15.20
N ILE A 143 0.93 -21.26 14.10
CA ILE A 143 0.26 -21.57 12.82
C ILE A 143 -0.53 -22.89 12.96
N PRO A 144 -1.82 -22.90 12.57
CA PRO A 144 -2.63 -24.11 12.53
C PRO A 144 -1.91 -25.26 11.79
N PRO A 145 -1.91 -26.50 12.32
CA PRO A 145 -1.16 -27.62 11.74
C PRO A 145 -1.47 -27.88 10.27
N ASN A 146 -2.72 -27.68 9.85
CA ASN A 146 -3.18 -27.84 8.47
C ASN A 146 -2.68 -26.77 7.50
N MET A 147 -2.12 -25.66 7.99
CA MET A 147 -1.61 -24.55 7.17
C MET A 147 -0.09 -24.39 7.23
N ARG A 148 0.62 -25.19 8.02
CA ARG A 148 2.09 -25.08 8.17
C ARG A 148 2.80 -25.29 6.83
N THR A 149 2.47 -26.37 6.12
CA THR A 149 3.04 -26.68 4.79
C THR A 149 2.79 -25.56 3.79
N GLU A 150 1.55 -25.06 3.69
CA GLU A 150 1.24 -23.94 2.79
C GLU A 150 2.00 -22.66 3.19
N THR A 151 2.16 -22.40 4.50
CA THR A 151 2.89 -21.21 4.96
C THR A 151 4.37 -21.30 4.61
N ASP A 152 4.99 -22.47 4.78
CA ASP A 152 6.39 -22.68 4.41
C ASP A 152 6.62 -22.58 2.90
N GLU A 153 5.73 -23.16 2.08
CA GLU A 153 5.76 -23.00 0.62
C GLU A 153 5.68 -21.52 0.22
N ARG A 154 4.78 -20.75 0.85
CA ARG A 154 4.60 -19.32 0.59
C ARG A 154 5.76 -18.48 1.10
N PHE A 155 6.41 -18.89 2.19
CA PHE A 155 7.63 -18.27 2.66
C PHE A 155 8.77 -18.44 1.65
N HIS A 156 8.97 -19.66 1.13
CA HIS A 156 9.97 -19.90 0.09
C HIS A 156 9.68 -19.11 -1.20
N GLU A 157 8.43 -19.11 -1.65
CA GLU A 157 7.99 -18.28 -2.80
C GLU A 157 8.25 -16.78 -2.53
N LEU A 158 7.94 -16.28 -1.34
CA LEU A 158 8.20 -14.88 -0.97
C LEU A 158 9.68 -14.55 -1.05
N VAL A 159 10.54 -15.40 -0.47
CA VAL A 159 12.00 -15.22 -0.50
C VAL A 159 12.52 -15.18 -1.94
N GLU A 160 12.09 -16.12 -2.78
CA GLU A 160 12.49 -16.18 -4.20
C GLU A 160 12.04 -14.92 -4.98
N HIS A 161 10.81 -14.47 -4.77
CA HIS A 161 10.31 -13.29 -5.45
C HIS A 161 11.01 -11.99 -5.00
N VAL A 162 11.36 -11.89 -3.72
CA VAL A 162 12.07 -10.72 -3.18
C VAL A 162 13.55 -10.76 -3.57
N SER A 163 14.20 -11.93 -3.59
CA SER A 163 15.60 -12.08 -4.00
C SER A 163 15.81 -11.69 -5.48
N ASN A 164 14.81 -11.91 -6.33
CA ASN A 164 14.81 -11.44 -7.71
C ASN A 164 14.68 -9.91 -7.86
N ALA A 165 14.26 -9.20 -6.80
CA ALA A 165 14.00 -7.76 -6.82
C ALA A 165 14.95 -6.93 -5.94
N ASP A 166 15.65 -7.55 -4.99
CA ASP A 166 16.60 -6.92 -4.08
C ASP A 166 17.96 -7.62 -4.17
N GLU A 167 18.99 -6.88 -4.60
CA GLU A 167 20.34 -7.41 -4.82
C GLU A 167 20.96 -7.99 -3.54
N ILE A 168 20.79 -7.32 -2.40
CA ILE A 168 21.36 -7.75 -1.12
C ILE A 168 20.77 -9.09 -0.69
N LEU A 169 19.44 -9.22 -0.76
CA LEU A 169 18.79 -10.49 -0.45
C LEU A 169 19.11 -11.56 -1.51
N GLY A 170 19.24 -11.17 -2.77
CA GLY A 170 19.68 -12.03 -3.87
C GLY A 170 21.03 -12.67 -3.61
N GLU A 171 22.03 -11.90 -3.21
CA GLU A 171 23.36 -12.40 -2.84
C GLU A 171 23.30 -13.36 -1.65
N MET A 172 22.58 -12.99 -0.58
CA MET A 172 22.41 -13.88 0.58
C MET A 172 21.75 -15.21 0.22
N TYR A 173 20.76 -15.18 -0.67
CA TYR A 173 20.05 -16.37 -1.14
C TYR A 173 20.96 -17.27 -2.00
N LEU A 174 21.76 -16.68 -2.91
CA LEU A 174 22.72 -17.42 -3.74
C LEU A 174 23.84 -18.07 -2.92
N GLU A 175 24.25 -17.44 -1.82
CA GLU A 175 25.26 -17.96 -0.91
C GLU A 175 24.70 -18.93 0.16
N GLU A 176 23.41 -19.28 0.09
CA GLU A 176 22.70 -20.11 1.07
C GLU A 176 22.84 -19.60 2.52
N LYS A 177 22.99 -18.28 2.69
CA LYS A 177 23.07 -17.66 4.02
C LYS A 177 21.70 -17.64 4.70
N PRO A 178 21.65 -17.80 6.03
CA PRO A 178 20.39 -17.69 6.77
C PRO A 178 19.83 -16.26 6.64
N ILE A 179 18.58 -16.16 6.19
CA ILE A 179 17.85 -14.89 6.06
C ILE A 179 17.09 -14.63 7.36
N SER A 180 17.40 -13.55 8.06
CA SER A 180 16.64 -13.15 9.25
C SER A 180 15.34 -12.42 8.88
N GLU A 181 14.40 -12.35 9.81
CA GLU A 181 13.15 -11.58 9.63
C GLU A 181 13.45 -10.10 9.30
N THR A 182 14.47 -9.52 9.94
CA THR A 182 14.87 -8.12 9.73
C THR A 182 15.46 -7.88 8.36
N ASP A 183 16.23 -8.85 7.83
CA ASP A 183 16.80 -8.77 6.49
C ASP A 183 15.69 -8.84 5.44
N LEU A 184 14.75 -9.77 5.62
CA LEU A 184 13.62 -9.94 4.72
C LEU A 184 12.71 -8.70 4.71
N LYS A 185 12.35 -8.16 5.89
CA LYS A 185 11.56 -6.92 5.97
C LYS A 185 12.26 -5.75 5.29
N SER A 186 13.57 -5.60 5.50
CA SER A 186 14.36 -4.55 4.89
C SER A 186 14.44 -4.70 3.36
N ALA A 187 14.58 -5.93 2.86
CA ALA A 187 14.57 -6.23 1.43
C ALA A 187 13.20 -5.94 0.80
N ILE A 188 12.11 -6.34 1.45
CA ILE A 188 10.74 -6.02 1.01
C ILE A 188 10.54 -4.51 0.94
N ARG A 189 10.98 -3.75 1.96
CA ARG A 189 10.91 -2.28 1.95
C ARG A 189 11.67 -1.71 0.75
N ARG A 190 12.95 -2.05 0.58
CA ARG A 190 13.77 -1.56 -0.55
C ARG A 190 13.14 -1.87 -1.91
N ALA A 191 12.67 -3.11 -2.10
CA ALA A 191 12.05 -3.54 -3.34
C ALA A 191 10.67 -2.89 -3.57
N CYS A 192 9.89 -2.63 -2.53
CA CYS A 192 8.62 -1.91 -2.58
C CYS A 192 8.81 -0.44 -2.98
N LEU A 193 9.79 0.24 -2.37
CA LEU A 193 10.15 1.63 -2.69
C LEU A 193 10.61 1.78 -4.14
N LYS A 194 11.41 0.84 -4.65
CA LYS A 194 11.82 0.76 -6.06
C LYS A 194 10.71 0.30 -7.00
N ARG A 195 9.59 -0.18 -6.46
CA ARG A 195 8.47 -0.81 -7.19
C ARG A 195 8.87 -2.04 -8.00
N ALA A 196 9.96 -2.68 -7.61
CA ALA A 196 10.42 -3.94 -8.18
C ALA A 196 9.67 -5.13 -7.55
N PHE A 197 9.08 -4.95 -6.37
CA PHE A 197 8.26 -5.94 -5.69
C PHE A 197 7.00 -5.28 -5.11
N THR A 198 5.87 -5.99 -5.12
CA THR A 198 4.60 -5.55 -4.51
C THR A 198 4.19 -6.53 -3.41
N PRO A 199 4.24 -6.16 -2.12
CA PRO A 199 3.74 -7.01 -1.05
C PRO A 199 2.21 -7.14 -1.12
N VAL A 200 1.72 -8.38 -1.00
CA VAL A 200 0.28 -8.70 -1.02
C VAL A 200 -0.18 -9.15 0.35
N MET A 201 -1.14 -8.40 0.88
CA MET A 201 -1.81 -8.61 2.16
C MET A 201 -3.25 -9.01 1.93
N VAL A 202 -3.88 -9.60 2.95
CA VAL A 202 -5.23 -10.14 2.84
C VAL A 202 -6.05 -9.78 4.08
N GLY A 203 -7.36 -9.59 3.92
CA GLY A 203 -8.24 -9.33 5.05
C GLY A 203 -9.70 -9.10 4.69
N THR A 204 -10.50 -8.81 5.71
CA THR A 204 -11.90 -8.40 5.56
C THR A 204 -12.14 -7.15 6.40
N ALA A 205 -12.17 -6.01 5.72
CA ALA A 205 -12.45 -4.73 6.38
C ALA A 205 -13.87 -4.69 6.96
N LEU A 206 -14.83 -5.41 6.37
CA LEU A 206 -16.22 -5.47 6.87
C LEU A 206 -16.30 -6.14 8.25
N LYS A 207 -15.49 -7.19 8.48
CA LYS A 207 -15.41 -7.90 9.76
C LYS A 207 -14.21 -7.48 10.61
N ASN A 208 -13.57 -6.36 10.29
CA ASN A 208 -12.43 -5.79 11.02
C ASN A 208 -11.23 -6.75 11.18
N LYS A 209 -10.90 -7.53 10.13
CA LYS A 209 -9.75 -8.44 10.14
C LYS A 209 -8.69 -8.01 9.13
N GLY A 210 -7.44 -7.96 9.57
CA GLY A 210 -6.28 -7.59 8.74
C GLY A 210 -6.06 -6.08 8.57
N VAL A 211 -6.79 -5.24 9.31
CA VAL A 211 -6.64 -3.78 9.24
C VAL A 211 -5.41 -3.30 9.99
N GLN A 212 -5.18 -3.79 11.21
CA GLN A 212 -4.03 -3.39 12.03
C GLN A 212 -2.70 -3.86 11.43
N PRO A 213 -2.58 -5.12 10.94
CA PRO A 213 -1.39 -5.54 10.22
C PRO A 213 -1.15 -4.72 8.94
N LEU A 214 -2.20 -4.29 8.25
CA LEU A 214 -2.06 -3.38 7.10
C LEU A 214 -1.51 -2.01 7.51
N LEU A 215 -1.97 -1.44 8.63
CA LEU A 215 -1.42 -0.19 9.17
C LEU A 215 0.05 -0.35 9.59
N ASP A 216 0.41 -1.50 10.17
CA ASP A 216 1.80 -1.83 10.49
C ASP A 216 2.66 -1.92 9.22
N ALA A 217 2.16 -2.58 8.18
CA ALA A 217 2.84 -2.69 6.90
C ALA A 217 2.99 -1.34 6.18
N VAL A 218 2.06 -0.40 6.36
CA VAL A 218 2.21 0.98 5.87
C VAL A 218 3.44 1.63 6.49
N LEU A 219 3.64 1.51 7.81
CA LEU A 219 4.82 2.07 8.47
C LEU A 219 6.11 1.33 8.06
N GLU A 220 6.04 0.00 7.95
CA GLU A 220 7.21 -0.83 7.65
C GLU A 220 7.68 -0.71 6.19
N TYR A 221 6.77 -0.63 5.21
CA TYR A 221 7.12 -0.76 3.79
C TYR A 221 6.89 0.48 2.93
N LEU A 222 6.02 1.43 3.33
CA LEU A 222 5.83 2.67 2.57
C LEU A 222 6.83 3.76 3.00
N PRO A 223 7.16 4.71 2.11
CA PRO A 223 8.15 5.72 2.42
C PRO A 223 7.61 6.77 3.38
N HIS A 224 8.51 7.37 4.14
CA HIS A 224 8.20 8.64 4.81
C HIS A 224 8.41 9.81 3.84
N PRO A 225 7.76 10.98 4.01
CA PRO A 225 7.87 12.10 3.06
C PRO A 225 9.29 12.61 2.79
N GLY A 226 10.23 12.44 3.74
CA GLY A 226 11.63 12.81 3.56
C GLY A 226 12.47 11.83 2.72
N GLU A 227 11.96 10.65 2.39
CA GLU A 227 12.64 9.64 1.55
C GLU A 227 12.25 9.83 0.07
N VAL A 228 11.16 10.54 -0.18
CA VAL A 228 10.63 10.79 -1.52
C VAL A 228 11.26 12.05 -2.10
N SER A 229 12.05 11.87 -3.15
CA SER A 229 12.62 12.99 -3.92
C SER A 229 11.54 13.69 -4.73
N ASN A 230 11.23 14.93 -4.37
CA ASN A 230 10.25 15.77 -5.06
C ASN A 230 10.96 16.86 -5.88
N THR A 231 10.52 17.09 -7.11
CA THR A 231 11.08 18.14 -7.98
C THR A 231 10.03 19.20 -8.31
N ALA A 232 10.38 20.47 -8.17
CA ALA A 232 9.63 21.59 -8.68
C ALA A 232 10.06 21.95 -10.11
N LEU A 233 9.16 22.60 -10.83
CA LEU A 233 9.43 23.19 -12.14
C LEU A 233 9.57 24.69 -11.95
N LYS A 234 10.72 25.23 -12.34
CA LYS A 234 10.99 26.66 -12.36
C LYS A 234 10.84 27.15 -13.79
N GLU A 235 9.78 27.90 -14.05
CA GLU A 235 9.56 28.59 -15.31
C GLU A 235 10.08 30.03 -15.17
N SER A 236 11.00 30.42 -16.07
CA SER A 236 11.43 31.80 -16.27
C SER A 236 10.94 32.22 -17.65
N ASN A 237 10.32 33.40 -17.76
CA ASN A 237 9.63 33.86 -18.98
C ASN A 237 10.48 33.67 -20.25
N GLY A 238 10.14 32.66 -21.07
CA GLY A 238 10.74 32.39 -22.37
C GLY A 238 11.89 31.38 -22.39
N GLU A 239 12.30 30.82 -21.25
CA GLU A 239 13.37 29.82 -21.14
C GLU A 239 12.84 28.39 -20.93
N THR A 240 13.74 27.41 -21.14
CA THR A 240 13.49 25.99 -20.86
C THR A 240 13.19 25.76 -19.37
N VAL A 241 12.13 25.00 -19.08
CA VAL A 241 11.72 24.62 -17.72
C VAL A 241 12.84 23.90 -16.97
N GLU A 242 13.34 24.50 -15.89
CA GLU A 242 14.37 23.91 -15.04
C GLU A 242 13.73 23.03 -13.94
N LYS A 243 14.26 21.83 -13.72
CA LYS A 243 13.84 20.94 -12.63
C LYS A 243 14.69 21.21 -11.39
N VAL A 244 14.07 21.71 -10.34
CA VAL A 244 14.74 22.00 -9.06
C VAL A 244 14.34 20.93 -8.05
N LEU A 245 15.33 20.28 -7.42
CA LEU A 245 15.07 19.33 -6.33
C LEU A 245 14.64 20.10 -5.08
N LEU A 246 13.50 19.69 -4.50
CA LEU A 246 12.98 20.25 -3.26
C LEU A 246 13.59 19.53 -2.05
N ASP A 247 13.67 20.27 -0.95
CA ASP A 247 14.16 19.76 0.31
C ASP A 247 13.00 19.37 1.23
N GLY A 248 12.96 18.10 1.62
CA GLY A 248 11.98 17.57 2.57
C GLY A 248 12.26 17.98 4.02
N ALA A 249 13.39 18.61 4.32
CA ALA A 249 13.70 19.12 5.65
C ALA A 249 12.68 20.21 6.05
N ARG A 250 11.92 19.95 7.11
CA ARG A 250 10.94 20.86 7.71
C ARG A 250 11.63 21.99 8.46
N SER A 251 12.35 22.84 7.74
CA SER A 251 13.12 23.96 8.29
C SER A 251 12.79 25.26 7.57
N ALA A 252 12.95 26.38 8.28
CA ALA A 252 12.81 27.72 7.71
C ALA A 252 14.03 28.16 6.86
N ALA A 253 15.02 27.29 6.67
CA ALA A 253 16.23 27.61 5.90
C ALA A 253 15.98 27.77 4.40
N LYS A 254 14.86 27.24 3.91
CA LYS A 254 14.49 27.22 2.49
C LYS A 254 13.09 27.81 2.30
N PRO A 255 12.80 28.38 1.11
CA PRO A 255 11.51 29.02 0.85
C PRO A 255 10.36 28.01 0.90
N PHE A 256 9.20 28.48 1.35
CA PHE A 256 7.97 27.71 1.38
C PHE A 256 7.49 27.37 -0.03
N VAL A 257 7.28 26.08 -0.30
CA VAL A 257 6.73 25.57 -1.57
C VAL A 257 5.62 24.57 -1.28
N ALA A 258 4.44 24.84 -1.82
CA ALA A 258 3.27 23.97 -1.71
C ALA A 258 2.50 23.87 -3.02
N LEU A 259 1.83 22.74 -3.24
CA LEU A 259 0.96 22.50 -4.39
C LEU A 259 -0.49 22.38 -3.93
N ALA A 260 -1.36 23.25 -4.44
CA ALA A 260 -2.80 23.07 -4.31
C ALA A 260 -3.27 21.97 -5.27
N PHE A 261 -4.05 20.99 -4.77
CA PHE A 261 -4.48 19.84 -5.56
C PHE A 261 -5.98 19.56 -5.53
N LYS A 262 -6.70 20.10 -4.54
CA LYS A 262 -8.17 19.97 -4.45
C LYS A 262 -8.77 21.29 -3.98
N LEU A 263 -9.86 21.69 -4.65
CA LEU A 263 -10.69 22.82 -4.27
C LEU A 263 -12.05 22.27 -3.86
N GLU A 264 -12.59 22.76 -2.75
CA GLU A 264 -13.90 22.37 -2.24
C GLU A 264 -14.67 23.62 -1.87
N ALA A 265 -15.71 23.93 -2.65
CA ALA A 265 -16.63 25.01 -2.35
C ALA A 265 -17.74 24.49 -1.45
N GLY A 266 -17.68 24.85 -0.17
CA GLY A 266 -18.68 24.49 0.83
C GLY A 266 -19.62 25.66 1.15
N ARG A 267 -20.65 25.38 1.95
CA ARG A 267 -21.56 26.42 2.47
C ARG A 267 -20.86 27.48 3.33
N PHE A 268 -19.71 27.12 3.91
CA PHE A 268 -18.95 27.97 4.83
C PHE A 268 -17.74 28.65 4.17
N GLY A 269 -17.61 28.53 2.85
CA GLY A 269 -16.51 29.12 2.08
C GLY A 269 -15.77 28.11 1.21
N GLN A 270 -14.72 28.61 0.55
CA GLN A 270 -13.86 27.80 -0.30
C GLN A 270 -12.67 27.25 0.49
N LEU A 271 -12.49 25.94 0.45
CA LEU A 271 -11.35 25.23 1.01
C LEU A 271 -10.38 24.84 -0.11
N THR A 272 -9.09 25.11 0.09
CA THR A 272 -8.01 24.72 -0.81
C THR A 272 -7.10 23.74 -0.09
N TYR A 273 -7.08 22.49 -0.54
CA TYR A 273 -6.17 21.47 -0.04
C TYR A 273 -4.82 21.64 -0.73
N MET A 274 -3.78 21.69 0.09
CA MET A 274 -2.40 21.86 -0.38
C MET A 274 -1.49 20.82 0.25
N ARG A 275 -0.46 20.41 -0.49
CA ARG A 275 0.67 19.64 0.04
C ARG A 275 1.89 20.54 0.11
N CYS A 276 2.46 20.67 1.31
CA CYS A 276 3.72 21.39 1.53
C CYS A 276 4.92 20.45 1.30
N TYR A 277 5.80 20.84 0.39
CA TYR A 277 6.98 20.07 0.00
C TYR A 277 8.28 20.57 0.63
N GLN A 278 8.39 21.88 0.89
CA GLN A 278 9.59 22.51 1.42
C GLN A 278 9.22 23.75 2.22
N GLY A 279 10.06 24.09 3.20
CA GLY A 279 9.89 25.28 4.04
C GLY A 279 8.84 25.09 5.13
N MET A 280 8.72 26.11 5.97
CA MET A 280 7.73 26.20 7.04
C MET A 280 7.13 27.60 7.08
#